data_AF-A0A1D3RPV7-F1
#
_entry.id   AF-A0A1D3RPV7-F1
#
_cell.length_a   1.000
_cell.length_b   1.000
_cell.length_c   1.000
_cell.angle_alpha   90.00
_cell.angle_beta   90.00
_cell.angle_gamma   90.00
#
_symmetry.space_group_name_H-M   'P 1'
#
loop_
_entity.id
_entity.type
_entity.pdbx_description
1 polymer ?
#
loop_
_entity_poly.entity_id
_entity_poly.type
_entity_poly.pdbx_seq_one_letter_code
_entity_poly.pdbx_strand_id
1 'polypeptide(L)'
;MDITPYLKLMVDKKADSLIFSLSSAPRLRLLEQEKPVGNTILNHEMLNDIFQALTEDTQKLQFSIDKKIRFVSPLFGSQDFIIDAIETDNELSITISIDKRQAAIKNTPPLKAYKC
;
A
#
# COMPACT_ATOMS: atom_id res chain seq x y z
N MET A 1 13.79 -5.57 3.40
CA MET A 1 13.53 -6.05 2.01
C MET A 1 13.10 -4.87 1.11
N ASP A 2 13.51 -4.82 -0.16
CA ASP A 2 13.04 -3.80 -1.11
C ASP A 2 11.71 -4.21 -1.75
N ILE A 3 10.70 -3.35 -1.64
CA ILE A 3 9.34 -3.56 -2.17
C ILE A 3 9.09 -2.88 -3.52
N THR A 4 10.06 -2.09 -3.99
CA THR A 4 9.97 -1.32 -5.24
C THR A 4 9.59 -2.16 -6.47
N PRO A 5 10.16 -3.36 -6.69
CA PRO A 5 9.80 -4.17 -7.86
C PRO A 5 8.33 -4.60 -7.86
N TYR A 6 7.76 -4.86 -6.69
CA TYR A 6 6.38 -5.30 -6.53
C TYR A 6 5.40 -4.15 -6.75
N LEU A 7 5.74 -2.95 -6.27
CA LEU A 7 4.94 -1.74 -6.49
C LEU A 7 4.95 -1.32 -7.96
N LYS A 8 6.11 -1.40 -8.62
CA LYS A 8 6.20 -1.20 -10.07
C LYS A 8 5.34 -2.22 -10.83
N LEU A 9 5.43 -3.49 -10.45
CA LEU A 9 4.61 -4.55 -11.06
C LEU A 9 3.12 -4.32 -10.83
N MET A 10 2.71 -3.85 -9.64
CA MET A 10 1.32 -3.51 -9.32
C MET A 10 0.79 -2.46 -10.29
N VAL A 11 1.56 -1.38 -10.53
CA VAL A 11 1.20 -0.30 -11.46
C VAL A 11 1.17 -0.81 -12.91
N ASP A 12 2.21 -1.52 -13.35
CA ASP A 12 2.34 -2.05 -14.71
C ASP A 12 1.21 -3.02 -15.06
N LYS A 13 0.79 -3.85 -14.09
CA LYS A 13 -0.29 -4.82 -14.24
C LYS A 13 -1.68 -4.24 -13.95
N LYS A 14 -1.77 -2.97 -13.55
CA LYS A 14 -3.01 -2.31 -13.11
C LYS A 14 -3.73 -3.13 -12.03
N ALA A 15 -2.96 -3.70 -11.10
CA ALA A 15 -3.49 -4.47 -10.00
C ALA A 15 -4.22 -3.56 -9.00
N ASP A 16 -5.24 -4.11 -8.35
CA ASP A 16 -6.07 -3.40 -7.37
C ASP A 16 -5.32 -3.20 -6.05
N SER A 17 -4.60 -4.23 -5.60
CA SER A 17 -3.82 -4.19 -4.36
C SER A 17 -2.62 -5.13 -4.40
N LEU A 18 -1.58 -4.79 -3.64
CA LEU A 18 -0.43 -5.63 -3.31
C LEU A 18 -0.53 -6.07 -1.85
N ILE A 19 -0.40 -7.37 -1.60
CA ILE A 19 -0.66 -7.99 -0.30
C ILE A 19 0.61 -8.73 0.14
N PHE A 20 1.06 -8.44 1.34
CA PHE A 20 2.15 -9.11 2.04
C PHE A 20 1.59 -9.75 3.31
N SER A 21 1.84 -11.04 3.50
CA SER A 21 1.40 -11.78 4.68
C SER A 21 2.40 -12.86 5.03
N LEU A 22 2.34 -13.32 6.28
CA LEU A 22 3.23 -14.35 6.77
C LEU A 22 3.10 -15.65 5.97
N SER A 23 4.21 -16.38 5.83
CA SER A 23 4.28 -17.71 5.22
C SER A 23 3.74 -17.78 3.79
N SER A 24 3.69 -16.65 3.09
CA SER A 24 3.15 -16.54 1.73
C SER A 24 4.09 -15.73 0.85
N ALA A 25 4.03 -15.97 -0.45
CA ALA A 25 4.64 -15.05 -1.42
C ALA A 25 3.89 -13.72 -1.43
N PRO A 26 4.54 -12.60 -1.80
CA PRO A 26 3.85 -11.36 -2.14
C PRO A 26 2.76 -11.63 -3.19
N ARG A 27 1.58 -11.05 -3.03
CA ARG A 27 0.42 -11.31 -3.90
C ARG A 27 -0.09 -10.02 -4.51
N LEU A 28 -0.41 -10.04 -5.80
CA LEU A 28 -1.20 -9.00 -6.44
C LEU A 28 -2.65 -9.44 -6.56
N ARG A 29 -3.57 -8.56 -6.20
CA ARG A 29 -4.99 -8.72 -6.48
C ARG A 29 -5.32 -8.04 -7.80
N LEU A 30 -5.91 -8.78 -8.74
CA LEU A 30 -6.41 -8.27 -10.01
C LEU A 30 -7.83 -8.78 -10.21
N LEU A 31 -8.81 -7.89 -10.38
CA LEU A 31 -10.20 -8.27 -10.66
C LEU A 31 -10.70 -9.32 -9.64
N GLU A 32 -10.49 -9.04 -8.36
CA GLU A 32 -10.86 -9.91 -7.22
C GLU A 32 -10.08 -11.23 -7.11
N GLN A 33 -9.13 -11.50 -8.01
CA GLN A 33 -8.26 -12.68 -7.94
C GLN A 33 -6.89 -12.33 -7.38
N GLU A 34 -6.44 -13.06 -6.36
CA GLU A 34 -5.09 -12.95 -5.83
C GLU A 34 -4.14 -13.88 -6.57
N LYS A 35 -3.01 -13.34 -7.03
CA LYS A 35 -1.95 -14.09 -7.70
C LYS A 35 -0.62 -13.85 -7.00
N PRO A 36 0.11 -14.92 -6.62
CA PRO A 36 1.45 -14.76 -6.08
C PRO A 36 2.38 -14.18 -7.16
N VAL A 37 3.23 -13.25 -6.74
CA VAL A 37 4.22 -12.59 -7.59
C VAL A 37 5.62 -12.81 -7.01
N GLY A 38 6.31 -13.79 -7.58
CA GLY A 38 7.61 -14.25 -7.10
C GLY A 38 7.53 -15.48 -6.20
N ASN A 39 8.70 -15.94 -5.76
CA ASN A 39 8.86 -17.19 -5.01
C ASN A 39 9.35 -16.96 -3.57
N THR A 40 9.57 -15.71 -3.17
CA THR A 40 10.05 -15.36 -1.83
C THR A 40 8.93 -15.58 -0.83
N ILE A 41 9.10 -16.53 0.09
CA ILE A 41 8.18 -16.72 1.20
C ILE A 41 8.51 -15.69 2.28
N LEU A 42 7.51 -14.88 2.64
CA LEU A 42 7.67 -13.81 3.62
C LEU A 42 7.66 -14.39 5.04
N ASN A 43 8.66 -13.99 5.82
CA ASN A 43 8.74 -14.26 7.25
C ASN A 43 8.47 -12.97 8.06
N HIS A 44 8.44 -13.09 9.40
CA HIS A 44 8.20 -11.94 10.28
C HIS A 44 9.22 -10.81 10.11
N GLU A 45 10.50 -11.15 9.93
CA GLU A 45 11.58 -10.17 9.75
C GLU A 45 11.37 -9.36 8.46
N MET A 46 11.07 -10.03 7.35
CA MET A 46 10.77 -9.39 6.07
C MET A 46 9.54 -8.50 6.15
N LEU A 47 8.47 -8.95 6.82
CA LEU A 47 7.26 -8.13 6.99
C LEU A 47 7.52 -6.91 7.86
N ASN A 48 8.30 -7.08 8.93
CA ASN A 48 8.70 -5.96 9.78
C ASN A 48 9.58 -4.97 8.99
N ASP A 49 10.55 -5.42 8.21
CA ASP A 49 11.34 -4.54 7.33
C ASP A 49 10.45 -3.71 6.40
N ILE A 50 9.46 -4.36 5.78
CA ILE A 50 8.50 -3.70 4.89
C ILE A 50 7.71 -2.66 5.67
N PHE A 51 7.19 -3.02 6.84
CA PHE A 51 6.45 -2.11 7.70
C PHE A 51 7.29 -0.89 8.12
N GLN A 52 8.54 -1.12 8.55
CA GLN A 52 9.48 -0.07 8.95
C GLN A 52 9.83 0.86 7.79
N ALA A 53 9.91 0.35 6.56
CA ALA A 53 10.14 1.15 5.36
C ALA A 53 8.92 1.98 4.94
N LEU A 54 7.71 1.56 5.31
CA LEU A 54 6.45 2.24 4.97
C LEU A 54 5.98 3.22 6.04
N THR A 55 6.49 3.14 7.26
CA THR A 55 5.99 3.87 8.42
C THR A 55 7.05 4.76 9.07
N GLU A 56 6.63 5.92 9.57
CA GLU A 56 7.41 6.77 10.46
C GLU A 56 7.01 6.51 11.92
N ASP A 57 7.69 7.17 12.85
CA ASP A 57 7.54 6.90 14.28
C ASP A 57 6.11 7.12 14.80
N THR A 58 5.40 8.10 14.24
CA THR A 58 4.00 8.36 14.61
C THR A 58 3.07 7.21 14.21
N GLN A 59 3.27 6.63 13.01
CA GLN A 59 2.50 5.48 12.55
C GLN A 59 2.85 4.21 13.34
N LYS A 60 4.14 4.02 13.69
CA LYS A 60 4.58 2.89 14.52
C LYS A 60 3.96 2.92 15.91
N LEU A 61 3.87 4.10 16.51
CA LEU A 61 3.21 4.29 17.81
C LEU A 61 1.72 3.96 17.73
N GLN A 62 1.01 4.48 16.72
CA GLN A 62 -0.41 4.17 16.53
C GLN A 62 -0.64 2.66 16.35
N PHE A 63 0.17 2.03 15.50
CA PHE A 63 0.09 0.60 15.24
C PHE A 63 0.38 -0.24 16.50
N SER A 64 1.29 0.19 17.36
CA SER A 64 1.63 -0.54 18.60
C SER A 64 0.46 -0.61 19.58
N ILE A 65 -0.44 0.38 19.53
CA ILE A 65 -1.64 0.46 20.39
C ILE A 65 -2.80 -0.30 19.76
N ASP A 66 -3.14 0.03 18.52
CA ASP A 66 -4.36 -0.47 17.87
C ASP A 66 -4.15 -1.81 17.16
N LYS A 67 -2.90 -2.23 16.94
CA LYS A 67 -2.51 -3.35 16.08
C LYS A 67 -3.04 -3.25 14.65
N LYS A 68 -3.45 -2.03 14.26
CA LYS A 68 -3.99 -1.70 12.96
C LYS A 68 -3.70 -0.25 12.65
N ILE A 69 -3.28 0.03 11.42
CA ILE A 69 -3.16 1.39 10.93
C ILE A 69 -3.48 1.45 9.44
N ARG A 70 -4.11 2.54 9.02
CA ARG A 70 -4.36 2.85 7.62
C ARG A 70 -4.04 4.31 7.34
N PHE A 71 -3.19 4.56 6.36
CA PHE A 71 -2.76 5.90 5.99
C PHE A 71 -2.46 6.01 4.50
N VAL A 72 -2.39 7.24 3.99
CA VAL A 72 -2.00 7.54 2.62
C VAL A 72 -0.54 7.96 2.62
N SER A 73 0.26 7.41 1.71
CA SER A 73 1.65 7.78 1.52
C SER A 73 1.98 7.93 0.04
N PRO A 74 2.65 9.03 -0.37
CA PRO A 74 3.16 9.17 -1.72
C PRO A 74 4.39 8.26 -1.89
N LEU A 75 4.18 7.06 -2.45
CA LEU A 75 5.28 6.17 -2.80
C LEU A 75 5.73 6.47 -4.25
N PHE A 76 7.04 6.46 -4.49
CA PHE A 76 7.66 6.77 -5.80
C PHE A 76 7.40 8.17 -6.35
N GLY A 77 6.93 9.12 -5.54
CA GLY A 77 6.82 10.54 -5.91
C GLY A 77 5.83 10.85 -7.04
N SER A 78 5.06 9.86 -7.51
CA SER A 78 4.13 10.02 -8.65
C SER A 78 2.70 9.62 -8.34
N GLN A 79 2.46 8.81 -7.31
CA GLN A 79 1.14 8.29 -6.98
C GLN A 79 0.98 8.06 -5.48
N ASP A 80 -0.18 8.44 -4.96
CA ASP A 80 -0.57 8.15 -3.59
C ASP A 80 -1.05 6.71 -3.47
N PHE A 81 -0.53 6.03 -2.46
CA PHE A 81 -0.93 4.69 -2.09
C PHE A 81 -1.57 4.72 -0.71
N ILE A 82 -2.61 3.92 -0.54
CA ILE A 82 -3.19 3.61 0.75
C ILE A 82 -2.49 2.37 1.28
N ILE A 83 -1.82 2.52 2.40
CA ILE A 83 -1.16 1.45 3.14
C ILE A 83 -2.07 1.07 4.30
N ASP A 84 -2.42 -0.20 4.39
CA ASP A 84 -3.18 -0.80 5.49
C ASP A 84 -2.33 -1.90 6.10
N ALA A 85 -2.00 -1.78 7.38
CA ALA A 85 -1.26 -2.79 8.13
C ALA A 85 -2.11 -3.25 9.31
N ILE A 86 -2.24 -4.57 9.46
CA ILE A 86 -3.03 -5.22 10.52
C ILE A 86 -2.18 -6.34 11.10
N GLU A 87 -2.11 -6.41 12.42
CA GLU A 87 -1.58 -7.56 13.15
C GLU A 87 -2.76 -8.30 13.81
N THR A 88 -2.89 -9.60 13.51
CA THR A 88 -3.90 -10.48 14.10
C THR A 88 -3.21 -11.76 14.52
N ASP A 89 -3.39 -12.18 15.77
CA ASP A 89 -2.72 -13.37 16.32
C ASP A 89 -1.19 -13.38 16.11
N ASN A 90 -0.53 -12.22 16.29
CA ASN A 90 0.89 -11.99 16.00
C ASN A 90 1.31 -12.14 14.52
N GLU A 91 0.35 -12.22 13.60
CA GLU A 91 0.61 -12.24 12.16
C GLU A 91 0.39 -10.85 11.56
N LEU A 92 1.48 -10.23 11.12
CA LEU A 92 1.45 -8.96 10.41
C LEU A 92 1.04 -9.19 8.94
N SER A 93 0.04 -8.44 8.51
CA SER A 93 -0.42 -8.37 7.13
C SER A 93 -0.41 -6.93 6.65
N ILE A 94 0.16 -6.69 5.48
CA ILE A 94 0.28 -5.35 4.88
C ILE A 94 -0.36 -5.38 3.50
N THR A 95 -1.33 -4.50 3.28
CA THR A 95 -2.00 -4.30 2.00
C THR A 95 -1.73 -2.89 1.50
N ILE A 96 -1.25 -2.79 0.27
CA ILE A 96 -1.01 -1.52 -0.43
C ILE A 96 -1.98 -1.44 -1.59
N SER A 97 -2.71 -0.33 -1.70
CA SER A 97 -3.67 -0.08 -2.77
C SER A 97 -3.48 1.33 -3.35
N ILE A 98 -3.88 1.56 -4.59
CA ILE A 98 -3.80 2.88 -5.21
C ILE A 98 -4.88 3.79 -4.63
N ASP A 99 -4.54 5.02 -4.22
CA ASP A 99 -5.56 6.01 -3.88
C ASP A 99 -6.21 6.58 -5.15
N LYS A 100 -7.39 6.06 -5.49
CA LYS A 100 -8.17 6.49 -6.65
C LYS A 100 -8.83 7.87 -6.46
N ARG A 101 -8.79 8.46 -5.25
CA ARG A 101 -9.43 9.77 -4.98
C ARG A 101 -8.74 10.93 -5.69
N GLN A 102 -7.44 10.82 -5.98
CA GLN A 102 -6.70 11.85 -6.71
C GLN A 102 -6.94 11.85 -8.24
N ALA A 103 -7.48 10.77 -8.82
CA ALA A 103 -7.76 10.73 -10.25
C ALA A 103 -8.86 11.72 -10.69
N ALA A 104 -9.65 12.24 -9.74
CA ALA A 104 -10.76 13.16 -10.01
C ALA A 104 -10.33 14.65 -10.05
N ILE A 105 -9.12 15.02 -9.61
CA ILE A 105 -8.76 16.45 -9.44
C ILE A 105 -8.01 17.04 -10.65
N LYS A 106 -7.51 16.22 -11.59
CA LYS A 106 -6.78 16.73 -12.77
C LYS A 106 -7.64 17.18 -13.97
N ASN A 107 -8.98 17.08 -13.89
CA ASN A 107 -9.88 17.43 -15.01
C ASN A 107 -10.93 18.49 -14.66
N THR A 108 -10.66 19.42 -13.74
CA THR A 108 -11.57 20.55 -13.51
C THR A 108 -11.11 21.75 -14.34
N PRO A 109 -11.91 22.23 -15.33
CA PRO A 109 -11.63 23.49 -16.02
C PRO A 109 -11.62 24.64 -15.01
N PRO A 110 -10.76 25.65 -15.17
CA PRO A 110 -10.73 26.79 -14.25
C PRO A 110 -12.10 27.48 -14.24
N LEU A 111 -12.68 27.60 -13.05
CA LEU A 111 -13.94 28.31 -12.81
C LEU A 111 -13.78 29.76 -13.27
N LYS A 112 -14.52 30.17 -14.31
CA LYS A 112 -14.60 31.57 -14.72
C LYS A 112 -15.21 32.38 -13.57
N ALA A 113 -14.42 33.27 -12.98
CA ALA A 113 -14.89 34.27 -12.05
C ALA A 113 -15.82 35.25 -12.80
N TYR A 114 -17.12 35.19 -12.52
CA TYR A 114 -18.04 36.25 -12.90
C TYR A 114 -17.89 37.39 -11.88
N LYS A 115 -17.36 38.54 -12.34
CA LYS A 115 -17.41 39.80 -11.60
C LYS A 115 -18.85 40.31 -11.61
N CYS A 116 -19.38 40.58 -10.43
CA CYS A 116 -20.53 41.47 -10.23
C CYS A 116 -20.13 42.93 -10.45
#